data_AF-Q6XFR0-F1
#
_entry.id   AF-Q6XFR0-F1
#
_cell.length_a   1.000
_cell.length_b   1.000
_cell.length_c   1.000
_cell.angle_alpha   90.00
_cell.angle_beta   90.00
_cell.angle_gamma   90.00
#
_symmetry.space_group_name_H-M   'P 1'
#
loop_
_entity.id
_entity.type
_entity.pdbx_description
1 polymer ?
#
loop_
_entity_poly.entity_id
_entity_poly.type
_entity_poly.pdbx_seq_one_letter_code
_entity_poly.pdbx_strand_id
1 'polypeptide(L)'
;MWLLTVGALLAVLGAGSTQLVFNAVDFVEKYACNDTVVLPCIVTNLKENNDSSMHVSWKRQGQVIFSFNGPEQRIYRHESVPSANFLSKADLFKGIASLRLKNAEAPDGNYSCEVTELNREGETKMKLRTHMERQFDFIQSIVIAVLLFFIIILCWAQLGVIALKCETVRKKKRHITIACSIFTVVAIVAVVLFIQDGSISMNQIGLAFTILPAGLLMVLQYSIFKMVLDDLTHKGYALIGFQVVGYIVAVVGFALSVSACPSVLLSVVIAGLVVMAVADLLALAYVYSCSRMKDHQTPRY
;
A
#
# COMPACT_ATOMS: atom_id res chain seq x y z
N MET A 1 -38.58 71.99 27.55
CA MET A 1 -37.26 71.42 27.14
C MET A 1 -37.06 70.06 27.81
N TRP A 2 -36.01 69.31 27.47
CA TRP A 2 -35.70 67.95 27.96
C TRP A 2 -36.62 66.81 27.45
N LEU A 3 -36.72 66.65 26.13
CA LEU A 3 -37.35 65.47 25.51
C LEU A 3 -36.71 65.05 24.16
N LEU A 4 -35.45 65.45 23.90
CA LEU A 4 -34.79 65.33 22.58
C LEU A 4 -33.35 64.77 22.62
N THR A 5 -32.96 64.01 23.65
CA THR A 5 -31.58 63.54 23.84
C THR A 5 -31.37 62.02 23.81
N VAL A 6 -32.44 61.22 23.66
CA VAL A 6 -32.35 59.73 23.68
C VAL A 6 -32.41 59.11 22.27
N GLY A 7 -32.98 59.80 21.28
CA GLY A 7 -33.21 59.23 19.93
C GLY A 7 -31.98 59.08 19.03
N ALA A 8 -30.83 59.66 19.40
CA ALA A 8 -29.68 59.80 18.48
C ALA A 8 -28.63 58.68 18.56
N LEU A 9 -28.67 57.80 19.56
CA LEU A 9 -27.59 56.83 19.85
C LEU A 9 -27.81 55.41 19.31
N LEU A 10 -29.00 55.11 18.77
CA LEU A 10 -29.34 53.78 18.20
C LEU A 10 -29.14 53.69 16.67
N ALA A 11 -28.76 54.77 16.00
CA ALA A 11 -28.72 54.86 14.54
C ALA A 11 -27.38 54.42 13.87
N VAL A 12 -26.41 53.91 14.65
CA VAL A 12 -25.03 53.64 14.16
C VAL A 12 -24.70 52.14 14.03
N LEU A 13 -25.47 51.24 14.65
CA LEU A 13 -25.23 49.79 14.63
C LEU A 13 -25.90 49.05 13.46
N GLY A 14 -26.22 49.77 12.38
CA GLY A 14 -26.85 49.22 11.15
C GLY A 14 -25.89 48.65 10.11
N ALA A 15 -24.59 48.55 10.40
CA ALA A 15 -23.57 48.06 9.47
C ALA A 15 -23.60 46.51 9.34
N GLY A 16 -24.63 46.00 8.66
CA GLY A 16 -24.82 44.56 8.43
C GLY A 16 -23.78 43.97 7.47
N SER A 17 -22.60 43.58 7.98
CA SER A 17 -21.61 42.83 7.19
C SER A 17 -22.15 41.43 6.88
N THR A 18 -22.64 41.23 5.66
CA THR A 18 -23.14 39.95 5.20
C THR A 18 -21.97 38.99 4.97
N GLN A 19 -21.77 38.04 5.88
CA GLN A 19 -20.70 37.04 5.82
C GLN A 19 -20.68 36.27 4.47
N LEU A 20 -19.51 35.77 4.09
CA LEU A 20 -19.36 34.89 2.93
C LEU A 20 -19.82 33.47 3.30
N VAL A 21 -20.62 32.87 2.42
CA VAL A 21 -21.18 31.52 2.56
C VAL A 21 -20.47 30.58 1.61
N PHE A 22 -20.19 29.36 2.07
CA PHE A 22 -19.40 28.37 1.36
C PHE A 22 -20.23 27.11 1.12
N ASN A 23 -19.96 26.41 0.02
CA ASN A 23 -20.34 25.01 -0.12
C ASN A 23 -19.39 24.17 0.75
N ALA A 24 -19.78 23.92 2.00
CA ALA A 24 -18.94 23.26 3.00
C ALA A 24 -18.73 21.77 2.68
N VAL A 25 -17.54 21.27 2.97
CA VAL A 25 -17.13 19.87 2.75
C VAL A 25 -16.40 19.39 4.01
N ASP A 26 -17.06 18.59 4.85
CA ASP A 26 -16.54 18.21 6.17
C ASP A 26 -15.22 17.42 6.11
N PHE A 27 -15.05 16.59 5.07
CA PHE A 27 -13.84 15.82 4.85
C PHE A 27 -13.53 15.62 3.37
N VAL A 28 -12.24 15.48 3.07
CA VAL A 28 -11.72 15.17 1.75
C VAL A 28 -10.88 13.91 1.87
N GLU A 29 -11.12 12.94 0.99
CA GLU A 29 -10.33 11.71 0.93
C GLU A 29 -9.33 11.78 -0.22
N LYS A 30 -8.08 11.44 0.08
CA LYS A 30 -7.00 11.33 -0.92
C LYS A 30 -6.45 9.91 -0.93
N TYR A 31 -6.22 9.36 -2.10
CA TYR A 31 -5.60 8.05 -2.27
C TYR A 31 -4.08 8.21 -2.19
N ALA A 32 -3.38 7.25 -1.59
CA ALA A 32 -1.91 7.31 -1.48
C ALA A 32 -1.22 7.37 -2.86
N CYS A 33 -1.84 6.81 -3.89
CA CYS A 33 -1.33 6.77 -5.27
C CYS A 33 -1.64 8.02 -6.12
N ASN A 34 -2.38 9.01 -5.63
CA ASN A 34 -2.64 10.24 -6.40
C ASN A 34 -1.41 11.15 -6.35
N ASP A 35 -0.93 11.66 -7.50
CA ASP A 35 0.16 12.65 -7.52
C ASP A 35 -0.22 13.98 -6.86
N THR A 36 -1.46 14.42 -7.08
CA THR A 36 -2.00 15.68 -6.58
C THR A 36 -3.31 15.48 -5.85
N VAL A 37 -3.55 16.33 -4.85
CA VAL A 37 -4.84 16.46 -4.15
C VAL A 37 -5.43 17.84 -4.43
N VAL A 38 -6.76 17.91 -4.44
CA VAL A 38 -7.53 19.16 -4.56
C VAL A 38 -8.34 19.35 -3.28
N LEU A 39 -8.14 20.47 -2.61
CA LEU A 39 -8.94 20.90 -1.47
C LEU A 39 -10.03 21.84 -1.99
N PRO A 40 -11.33 21.47 -1.91
CA PRO A 40 -12.41 22.27 -2.47
C PRO A 40 -12.69 23.49 -1.59
N CYS A 41 -12.79 24.65 -2.21
CA CYS A 41 -13.29 25.86 -1.55
C CYS A 41 -14.11 26.66 -2.57
N ILE A 42 -15.42 26.75 -2.32
CA ILE A 42 -16.39 27.36 -3.24
C ILE A 42 -17.27 28.31 -2.44
N VAL A 43 -17.15 29.61 -2.72
CA VAL A 43 -18.00 30.67 -2.16
C VAL A 43 -19.26 30.78 -3.01
N THR A 44 -20.44 30.78 -2.38
CA THR A 44 -21.74 30.75 -3.08
C THR A 44 -22.42 32.12 -3.20
N ASN A 45 -21.93 33.14 -2.50
CA ASN A 45 -22.58 34.44 -2.39
C ASN A 45 -21.64 35.65 -2.59
N LEU A 46 -20.68 35.57 -3.52
CA LEU A 46 -19.92 36.75 -3.99
C LEU A 46 -20.84 37.81 -4.61
N LYS A 47 -20.38 39.06 -4.63
CA LYS A 47 -21.08 40.23 -5.18
C LYS A 47 -20.25 40.96 -6.23
N GLU A 48 -18.96 41.19 -5.97
CA GLU A 48 -18.07 41.94 -6.85
C GLU A 48 -17.65 41.12 -8.08
N ASN A 49 -17.56 39.80 -7.93
CA ASN A 49 -17.16 38.86 -8.99
C ASN A 49 -15.84 39.27 -9.68
N ASN A 50 -14.88 39.76 -8.89
CA ASN A 50 -13.61 40.32 -9.32
C ASN A 50 -12.48 39.81 -8.40
N ASP A 51 -11.45 39.17 -8.97
CA ASP A 51 -10.34 38.59 -8.20
C ASP A 51 -9.49 39.65 -7.50
N SER A 52 -9.45 40.87 -8.06
CA SER A 52 -8.63 41.97 -7.58
C SER A 52 -9.22 42.67 -6.34
N SER A 53 -10.47 42.37 -5.99
CA SER A 53 -11.12 42.73 -4.72
C SER A 53 -11.13 41.60 -3.68
N MET A 54 -10.46 40.47 -3.96
CA MET A 54 -10.47 39.29 -3.10
C MET A 54 -9.14 39.06 -2.38
N HIS A 55 -9.21 38.57 -1.15
CA HIS A 55 -8.12 37.90 -0.45
C HIS A 55 -8.48 36.43 -0.25
N VAL A 56 -7.51 35.52 -0.35
CA VAL A 56 -7.69 34.10 -0.03
C VAL A 56 -6.54 33.62 0.83
N SER A 57 -6.84 32.91 1.91
CA SER A 57 -5.87 32.35 2.83
C SER A 57 -6.21 30.88 3.10
N TRP A 58 -5.29 29.98 2.77
CA TRP A 58 -5.40 28.55 3.06
C TRP A 58 -4.51 28.22 4.26
N LYS A 59 -5.13 27.69 5.32
CA LYS A 59 -4.47 27.36 6.58
C LYS A 59 -4.46 25.84 6.79
N ARG A 60 -3.38 25.32 7.37
CA ARG A 60 -3.25 23.94 7.87
C ARG A 60 -3.00 24.01 9.37
N GLN A 61 -3.89 23.44 10.18
CA GLN A 61 -3.81 23.51 11.65
C GLN A 61 -3.64 24.95 12.19
N GLY A 62 -4.18 25.95 11.48
CA GLY A 62 -4.07 27.39 11.81
C GLY A 62 -2.91 28.14 11.16
N GLN A 63 -1.85 27.45 10.72
CA GLN A 63 -0.73 28.07 10.00
C GLN A 63 -1.10 28.33 8.53
N VAL A 64 -0.90 29.56 8.03
CA VAL A 64 -1.08 29.88 6.59
C VAL A 64 -0.05 29.13 5.75
N ILE A 65 -0.51 28.28 4.84
CA ILE A 65 0.34 27.51 3.93
C ILE A 65 0.36 28.08 2.50
N PHE A 66 -0.69 28.80 2.10
CA PHE A 66 -0.83 29.45 0.81
C PHE A 66 -1.75 30.67 0.98
N SER A 67 -1.46 31.78 0.32
CA SER A 67 -2.41 32.90 0.23
C SER A 67 -2.27 33.70 -1.06
N PHE A 68 -3.34 34.43 -1.40
CA PHE A 68 -3.42 35.30 -2.57
C PHE A 68 -3.96 36.66 -2.16
N ASN A 69 -3.28 37.71 -2.61
CA ASN A 69 -3.65 39.10 -2.38
C ASN A 69 -4.08 39.75 -3.71
N GLY A 70 -5.38 39.84 -3.97
CA GLY A 70 -5.96 40.33 -5.21
C GLY A 70 -5.44 41.70 -5.67
N PRO A 71 -5.47 42.75 -4.83
CA PRO A 71 -5.01 44.10 -5.20
C PRO A 71 -3.54 44.17 -5.65
N GLU A 72 -2.67 43.31 -5.09
CA GLU A 72 -1.26 43.22 -5.48
C GLU A 72 -0.98 42.13 -6.53
N GLN A 73 -2.00 41.32 -6.85
CA GLN A 73 -1.90 40.11 -7.66
C GLN A 73 -0.82 39.10 -7.19
N ARG A 74 -0.41 39.16 -5.92
CA ARG A 74 0.67 38.35 -5.32
C ARG A 74 0.15 37.02 -4.77
N ILE A 75 0.96 35.98 -4.89
CA ILE A 75 0.73 34.65 -4.29
C ILE A 75 1.88 34.33 -3.32
N TYR A 76 1.55 34.02 -2.07
CA TYR A 76 2.45 33.46 -1.08
C TYR A 76 2.31 31.93 -1.02
N ARG A 77 3.44 31.23 -0.83
CA ARG A 77 3.50 29.78 -0.63
C ARG A 77 4.47 29.50 0.52
N HIS A 78 4.07 28.68 1.48
CA HIS A 78 4.94 28.21 2.55
C HIS A 78 5.90 27.13 2.00
N GLU A 79 7.13 27.07 2.53
CA GLU A 79 8.19 26.18 2.04
C GLU A 79 7.83 24.69 2.08
N SER A 80 6.87 24.30 2.94
CA SER A 80 6.36 22.92 3.02
C SER A 80 5.35 22.54 1.92
N VAL A 81 4.91 23.48 1.09
CA VAL A 81 3.92 23.26 0.01
C VAL A 81 4.27 24.01 -1.30
N PRO A 82 5.49 23.89 -1.84
CA PRO A 82 5.95 24.67 -2.99
C PRO A 82 5.10 24.45 -4.26
N SER A 83 4.41 23.31 -4.39
CA SER A 83 3.51 23.03 -5.52
C SER A 83 2.14 23.73 -5.42
N ALA A 84 1.79 24.29 -4.26
CA ALA A 84 0.46 24.82 -3.99
C ALA A 84 0.07 25.98 -4.93
N ASN A 85 -1.05 25.78 -5.62
CA ASN A 85 -1.63 26.75 -6.55
C ASN A 85 -3.16 26.59 -6.57
N PHE A 86 -3.88 27.61 -7.01
CA PHE A 86 -5.31 27.44 -7.31
C PHE A 86 -5.53 26.34 -8.36
N LEU A 87 -6.64 25.61 -8.25
CA LEU A 87 -7.11 24.67 -9.26
C LEU A 87 -7.26 25.37 -10.62
N SER A 88 -7.85 26.56 -10.60
CA SER A 88 -7.90 27.51 -11.72
C SER A 88 -7.96 28.93 -11.15
N LYS A 89 -7.01 29.80 -11.54
CA LYS A 89 -7.08 31.23 -11.17
C LYS A 89 -8.23 31.93 -11.91
N ALA A 90 -8.56 31.48 -13.11
CA ALA A 90 -9.62 32.06 -13.95
C ALA A 90 -11.05 31.77 -13.43
N ASP A 91 -11.20 30.96 -12.38
CA ASP A 91 -12.48 30.68 -11.73
C ASP A 91 -12.59 31.29 -10.31
N LEU A 92 -11.53 31.96 -9.83
CA LEU A 92 -11.53 32.60 -8.51
C LEU A 92 -12.61 33.69 -8.41
N PHE A 93 -12.80 34.48 -9.47
CA PHE A 93 -13.85 35.50 -9.54
C PHE A 93 -15.28 34.92 -9.52
N LYS A 94 -15.42 33.61 -9.75
CA LYS A 94 -16.68 32.84 -9.65
C LYS A 94 -16.85 32.17 -8.29
N GLY A 95 -15.99 32.48 -7.32
CA GLY A 95 -15.97 31.90 -5.98
C GLY A 95 -15.17 30.61 -5.83
N ILE A 96 -14.52 30.10 -6.88
CA ILE A 96 -13.77 28.84 -6.82
C ILE A 96 -12.32 29.10 -6.36
N ALA A 97 -12.13 29.12 -5.04
CA ALA A 97 -10.85 29.31 -4.36
C ALA A 97 -10.10 27.99 -4.05
N SER A 98 -10.55 26.87 -4.64
CA SER A 98 -10.00 25.52 -4.44
C SER A 98 -8.50 25.41 -4.69
N LEU A 99 -7.77 24.76 -3.78
CA LEU A 99 -6.31 24.61 -3.82
C LEU A 99 -5.90 23.26 -4.40
N ARG A 100 -4.92 23.23 -5.30
CA ARG A 100 -4.26 22.03 -5.81
C ARG A 100 -2.79 22.01 -5.34
N LEU A 101 -2.37 20.89 -4.78
CA LEU A 101 -1.00 20.64 -4.33
C LEU A 101 -0.64 19.16 -4.50
N LYS A 102 0.67 18.82 -4.49
CA LYS A 102 1.12 17.43 -4.49
C LYS A 102 0.68 16.70 -3.23
N ASN A 103 0.33 15.43 -3.36
CA ASN A 103 -0.13 14.58 -2.26
C ASN A 103 0.94 14.42 -1.16
N ALA A 104 2.22 14.34 -1.54
CA ALA A 104 3.36 14.30 -0.61
C ALA A 104 3.53 15.61 0.21
N GLU A 105 3.03 16.75 -0.28
CA GLU A 105 3.06 18.04 0.43
C GLU A 105 1.80 18.25 1.31
N ALA A 106 0.82 17.33 1.21
CA ALA A 106 -0.48 17.38 1.86
C ALA A 106 -0.63 16.27 2.93
N PRO A 107 -0.09 16.45 4.15
CA PRO A 107 -0.33 15.53 5.25
C PRO A 107 -1.79 15.59 5.72
N ASP A 108 -2.27 14.49 6.29
CA ASP A 108 -3.61 14.39 6.89
C ASP A 108 -3.78 15.40 8.04
N GLY A 109 -5.01 15.91 8.21
CA GLY A 109 -5.31 16.88 9.26
C GLY A 109 -6.41 17.87 8.89
N ASN A 110 -6.55 18.90 9.72
CA ASN A 110 -7.56 19.94 9.53
C ASN A 110 -6.99 21.08 8.69
N TYR A 111 -7.68 21.39 7.59
CA TYR A 111 -7.42 22.52 6.71
C TYR A 111 -8.58 23.52 6.79
N SER A 112 -8.30 24.80 6.58
CA SER A 112 -9.34 25.79 6.38
C SER A 112 -9.03 26.71 5.20
N CYS A 113 -10.09 27.14 4.54
CA CYS A 113 -10.08 28.14 3.48
C CYS A 113 -10.82 29.36 3.99
N GLU A 114 -10.11 30.47 4.07
CA GLU A 114 -10.61 31.79 4.44
C GLU A 114 -10.61 32.66 3.18
N VAL A 115 -11.73 33.33 2.92
CA VAL A 115 -11.90 34.24 1.78
C VAL A 115 -12.44 35.56 2.29
N THR A 116 -11.94 36.66 1.73
CA THR A 116 -12.43 38.03 1.97
C THR A 116 -12.78 38.68 0.64
N GLU A 117 -13.93 39.32 0.56
CA GLU A 117 -14.40 40.17 -0.55
C GLU A 117 -14.69 41.56 0.03
N LEU A 118 -13.82 42.54 -0.24
CA LEU A 118 -13.86 43.87 0.38
C LEU A 118 -13.93 43.78 1.93
N ASN A 119 -15.08 44.10 2.53
CA ASN A 119 -15.32 44.07 3.98
C ASN A 119 -16.08 42.82 4.45
N ARG A 120 -16.30 41.84 3.56
CA ARG A 120 -17.01 40.59 3.83
C ARG A 120 -16.00 39.46 3.96
N GLU A 121 -16.04 38.73 5.06
CA GLU A 121 -15.15 37.60 5.31
C GLU A 121 -15.94 36.30 5.51
N GLY A 122 -15.24 35.17 5.49
CA GLY A 122 -15.74 33.90 5.97
C GLY A 122 -14.71 32.79 5.84
N GLU A 123 -14.90 31.71 6.60
CA GLU A 123 -14.00 30.56 6.66
C GLU A 123 -14.80 29.26 6.54
N THR A 124 -14.30 28.30 5.76
CA THR A 124 -14.77 26.92 5.75
C THR A 124 -13.65 25.96 6.20
N LYS A 125 -14.02 24.87 6.87
CA LYS A 125 -13.10 23.93 7.52
C LYS A 125 -13.37 22.52 7.03
N MET A 126 -12.31 21.77 6.72
CA MET A 126 -12.36 20.41 6.18
C MET A 126 -11.27 19.54 6.78
N LYS A 127 -11.56 18.25 7.00
CA LYS A 127 -10.55 17.26 7.43
C LYS A 127 -10.05 16.44 6.26
N LEU A 128 -8.79 16.63 5.88
CA LEU A 128 -8.11 15.80 4.90
C LEU A 128 -7.73 14.45 5.53
N ARG A 129 -8.05 13.36 4.83
CA ARG A 129 -7.75 11.98 5.25
C ARG A 129 -7.16 11.21 4.07
N THR A 130 -6.13 10.39 4.32
CA THR A 130 -5.64 9.42 3.35
C THR A 130 -6.54 8.18 3.39
N HIS A 131 -7.33 7.99 2.34
CA HIS A 131 -8.05 6.73 2.13
C HIS A 131 -7.03 5.65 1.73
N MET A 132 -6.69 4.80 2.69
CA MET A 132 -5.91 3.59 2.44
C MET A 132 -6.81 2.53 1.81
N GLU A 133 -7.04 2.69 0.50
CA GLU A 133 -7.57 1.62 -0.33
C GLU A 133 -6.68 0.38 -0.21
N ARG A 134 -7.29 -0.81 -0.18
CA ARG A 134 -6.57 -2.05 0.15
C ARG A 134 -5.53 -2.33 -0.93
N GLN A 135 -4.25 -2.24 -0.59
CA GLN A 135 -3.17 -2.37 -1.57
C GLN A 135 -3.18 -3.72 -2.32
N PHE A 136 -3.90 -4.76 -1.87
CA PHE A 136 -4.10 -6.00 -2.64
C PHE A 136 -5.55 -6.47 -2.64
N ASP A 137 -5.94 -7.12 -3.73
CA ASP A 137 -7.20 -7.87 -3.86
C ASP A 137 -7.20 -9.07 -2.89
N PHE A 138 -8.33 -9.26 -2.20
CA PHE A 138 -8.55 -10.36 -1.26
C PHE A 138 -8.48 -11.73 -1.97
N ILE A 139 -8.91 -11.82 -3.24
CA ILE A 139 -8.81 -13.07 -4.00
C ILE A 139 -7.35 -13.42 -4.27
N GLN A 140 -6.53 -12.44 -4.68
CA GLN A 140 -5.09 -12.64 -4.89
C GLN A 140 -4.35 -12.99 -3.60
N SER A 141 -4.72 -12.38 -2.46
CA SER A 141 -4.20 -12.75 -1.13
C SER A 141 -4.48 -14.23 -0.79
N ILE A 142 -5.72 -14.68 -0.95
CA ILE A 142 -6.13 -16.07 -0.69
C ILE A 142 -5.37 -17.05 -1.61
N VAL A 143 -5.21 -16.73 -2.90
CA VAL A 143 -4.45 -17.55 -3.86
C VAL A 143 -2.99 -17.73 -3.42
N ILE A 144 -2.33 -16.66 -2.95
CA ILE A 144 -0.96 -16.73 -2.43
C ILE A 144 -0.87 -17.65 -1.20
N ALA A 145 -1.79 -17.49 -0.24
CA ALA A 145 -1.85 -18.33 0.95
C ALA A 145 -2.01 -19.82 0.61
N VAL A 146 -2.92 -20.15 -0.32
CA VAL A 146 -3.16 -21.53 -0.77
C VAL A 146 -1.93 -22.12 -1.48
N LEU A 147 -1.25 -21.35 -2.34
CA LEU A 147 -0.03 -21.81 -3.03
C LEU A 147 1.11 -22.11 -2.05
N LEU A 148 1.29 -21.29 -1.01
CA LEU A 148 2.29 -21.50 0.03
C LEU A 148 2.00 -22.77 0.86
N PHE A 149 0.75 -23.01 1.25
CA PHE A 149 0.36 -24.25 1.92
C PHE A 149 0.56 -25.49 1.03
N PHE A 150 0.27 -25.38 -0.27
CA PHE A 150 0.49 -26.48 -1.22
C PHE A 150 1.97 -26.84 -1.36
N ILE A 151 2.84 -25.83 -1.51
CA ILE A 151 4.31 -25.97 -1.52
C ILE A 151 4.82 -26.64 -0.22
N ILE A 152 4.29 -26.22 0.94
CA ILE A 152 4.61 -26.84 2.24
C ILE A 152 4.25 -28.32 2.27
N ILE A 153 3.04 -28.68 1.81
CA ILE A 153 2.56 -30.07 1.77
C ILE A 153 3.43 -30.92 0.85
N LEU A 154 3.84 -30.40 -0.31
CA LEU A 154 4.78 -31.07 -1.21
C LEU A 154 6.14 -31.32 -0.54
N CYS A 155 6.68 -30.35 0.20
CA CYS A 155 7.93 -30.50 0.95
C CYS A 155 7.83 -31.59 2.03
N TRP A 156 6.73 -31.64 2.81
CA TRP A 156 6.48 -32.73 3.76
C TRP A 156 6.31 -34.09 3.07
N ALA A 157 5.66 -34.15 1.91
CA ALA A 157 5.52 -35.38 1.13
C ALA A 157 6.87 -35.91 0.63
N GLN A 158 7.74 -35.02 0.12
CA GLN A 158 9.12 -35.36 -0.26
C GLN A 158 9.88 -35.94 0.93
N LEU A 159 9.87 -35.26 2.08
CA LEU A 159 10.50 -35.75 3.30
C LEU A 159 9.92 -37.07 3.80
N GLY A 160 8.60 -37.29 3.67
CA GLY A 160 7.94 -38.54 4.02
C GLY A 160 8.44 -39.73 3.21
N VAL A 161 8.51 -39.59 1.88
CA VAL A 161 9.03 -40.63 0.97
C VAL A 161 10.49 -40.97 1.30
N ILE A 162 11.32 -39.97 1.55
CA ILE A 162 12.74 -40.14 1.91
C ILE A 162 12.90 -40.73 3.31
N ALA A 163 12.08 -40.31 4.27
CA ALA A 163 12.09 -40.81 5.63
C ALA A 163 11.75 -42.30 5.68
N LEU A 164 10.76 -42.73 4.90
CA LEU A 164 10.25 -44.10 4.82
C LEU A 164 11.22 -45.08 4.13
N LYS A 165 11.90 -44.66 3.05
CA LYS A 165 12.68 -45.57 2.19
C LYS A 165 14.21 -45.48 2.28
N CYS A 166 14.79 -44.33 2.65
CA CYS A 166 16.25 -44.22 2.77
C CYS A 166 16.69 -44.56 4.19
N GLU A 167 17.38 -45.68 4.42
CA GLU A 167 17.85 -46.08 5.76
C GLU A 167 18.94 -45.16 6.35
N THR A 168 19.44 -44.20 5.57
CA THR A 168 20.63 -43.41 5.84
C THR A 168 20.54 -42.46 7.06
N VAL A 169 21.46 -42.69 8.00
CA VAL A 169 21.96 -41.78 9.05
C VAL A 169 20.90 -40.89 9.73
N ARG A 170 20.24 -41.49 10.73
CA ARG A 170 19.26 -40.89 11.68
C ARG A 170 19.59 -39.46 12.15
N LYS A 171 20.87 -39.10 12.28
CA LYS A 171 21.32 -37.75 12.67
C LYS A 171 21.04 -36.67 11.61
N LYS A 172 21.34 -36.90 10.32
CA LYS A 172 21.10 -35.91 9.25
C LYS A 172 19.61 -35.64 9.06
N LYS A 173 18.78 -36.70 8.99
CA LYS A 173 17.32 -36.60 8.88
C LYS A 173 16.72 -35.64 9.92
N ARG A 174 17.12 -35.78 11.20
CA ARG A 174 16.58 -34.98 12.32
C ARG A 174 16.73 -33.46 12.11
N HIS A 175 17.86 -32.99 11.58
CA HIS A 175 18.07 -31.55 11.35
C HIS A 175 17.16 -31.01 10.24
N ILE A 176 16.95 -31.78 9.17
CA ILE A 176 16.05 -31.40 8.06
C ILE A 176 14.59 -31.36 8.53
N THR A 177 14.14 -32.34 9.33
CA THR A 177 12.78 -32.35 9.90
C THR A 177 12.54 -31.18 10.87
N ILE A 178 13.54 -30.82 11.70
CA ILE A 178 13.44 -29.66 12.59
C ILE A 178 13.34 -28.35 11.79
N ALA A 179 14.16 -28.20 10.74
CA ALA A 179 14.07 -27.03 9.85
C ALA A 179 12.68 -26.92 9.20
N CYS A 180 12.13 -28.03 8.68
CA CYS A 180 10.79 -28.07 8.09
C CYS A 180 9.67 -27.73 9.07
N SER A 181 9.81 -28.12 10.36
CA SER A 181 8.84 -27.77 11.41
C SER A 181 8.85 -26.28 11.74
N ILE A 182 10.04 -25.72 12.04
CA ILE A 182 10.24 -24.28 12.27
C ILE A 182 9.70 -23.48 11.08
N PHE A 183 10.00 -23.94 9.88
CA PHE A 183 9.51 -23.36 8.63
C PHE A 183 7.98 -23.24 8.58
N THR A 184 7.26 -24.33 8.87
CA THR A 184 5.79 -24.29 8.85
C THR A 184 5.20 -23.32 9.86
N VAL A 185 5.81 -23.17 11.04
CA VAL A 185 5.36 -22.17 12.03
C VAL A 185 5.53 -20.76 11.48
N VAL A 186 6.68 -20.44 10.86
CA VAL A 186 6.91 -19.13 10.24
C VAL A 186 5.92 -18.85 9.11
N ALA A 187 5.63 -19.82 8.25
CA ALA A 187 4.70 -19.66 7.15
C ALA A 187 3.23 -19.55 7.62
N ILE A 188 2.82 -20.26 8.67
CA ILE A 188 1.49 -20.11 9.28
C ILE A 188 1.36 -18.71 9.88
N VAL A 189 2.37 -18.22 10.61
CA VAL A 189 2.39 -16.85 11.14
C VAL A 189 2.31 -15.81 10.02
N ALA A 190 3.03 -16.01 8.91
CA ALA A 190 2.95 -15.14 7.74
C ALA A 190 1.53 -15.05 7.16
N VAL A 191 0.88 -16.21 6.94
CA VAL A 191 -0.49 -16.26 6.39
C VAL A 191 -1.51 -15.70 7.37
N VAL A 192 -1.37 -15.94 8.68
CA VAL A 192 -2.24 -15.32 9.70
C VAL A 192 -2.09 -13.80 9.67
N LEU A 193 -0.87 -13.26 9.73
CA LEU A 193 -0.63 -11.81 9.65
C LEU A 193 -1.12 -11.17 8.33
N PHE A 194 -1.17 -11.94 7.25
CA PHE A 194 -1.64 -11.49 5.94
C PHE A 194 -3.17 -11.55 5.76
N ILE A 195 -3.87 -12.36 6.58
CA ILE A 195 -5.34 -12.47 6.59
C ILE A 195 -5.97 -11.59 7.68
N GLN A 196 -5.28 -11.38 8.81
CA GLN A 196 -5.96 -11.07 10.07
C GLN A 196 -6.57 -9.66 10.22
N ASP A 197 -6.19 -8.64 9.43
CA ASP A 197 -6.90 -7.35 9.51
C ASP A 197 -6.91 -6.48 8.24
N GLY A 198 -8.01 -5.74 8.07
CA GLY A 198 -8.15 -4.61 7.18
C GLY A 198 -7.65 -3.28 7.78
N SER A 199 -7.10 -3.29 9.01
CA SER A 199 -6.54 -2.10 9.66
C SER A 199 -5.07 -1.83 9.30
N ILE A 200 -4.89 -0.97 8.29
CA ILE A 200 -3.79 0.01 8.12
C ILE A 200 -2.42 -0.40 8.73
N SER A 201 -1.60 -1.11 7.95
CA SER A 201 -0.12 -0.96 7.80
C SER A 201 0.60 -2.24 7.39
N MET A 202 0.16 -3.41 7.87
CA MET A 202 0.94 -4.66 7.76
C MET A 202 0.99 -5.32 6.37
N ASN A 203 0.29 -4.78 5.36
CA ASN A 203 0.09 -5.46 4.09
C ASN A 203 1.40 -5.77 3.31
N GLN A 204 2.37 -4.84 3.35
CA GLN A 204 3.70 -5.06 2.74
C GLN A 204 4.59 -5.98 3.59
N ILE A 205 4.43 -5.94 4.92
CA ILE A 205 5.16 -6.80 5.87
C ILE A 205 4.70 -8.25 5.71
N GLY A 206 3.39 -8.50 5.58
CA GLY A 206 2.81 -9.81 5.34
C GLY A 206 3.37 -10.47 4.07
N LEU A 207 3.40 -9.75 2.95
CA LEU A 207 4.01 -10.26 1.71
C LEU A 207 5.51 -10.50 1.84
N ALA A 208 6.29 -9.61 2.48
CA ALA A 208 7.70 -9.88 2.78
C ALA A 208 7.87 -11.18 3.60
N PHE A 209 6.97 -11.40 4.57
CA PHE A 209 6.90 -12.62 5.38
C PHE A 209 6.41 -13.87 4.63
N THR A 210 5.85 -13.76 3.41
CA THR A 210 5.55 -14.94 2.56
C THR A 210 6.71 -15.34 1.66
N ILE A 211 7.55 -14.39 1.25
CA ILE A 211 8.65 -14.62 0.29
C ILE A 211 9.93 -15.05 1.00
N LEU A 212 10.19 -14.54 2.20
CA LEU A 212 11.29 -15.04 3.06
C LEU A 212 11.18 -16.57 3.30
N PRO A 213 9.97 -17.13 3.55
CA PRO A 213 9.72 -18.57 3.47
C PRO A 213 10.11 -19.23 2.12
N ALA A 214 9.68 -18.69 0.98
CA ALA A 214 9.99 -19.29 -0.33
C ALA A 214 11.51 -19.46 -0.55
N GLY A 215 12.32 -18.49 -0.13
CA GLY A 215 13.78 -18.56 -0.21
C GLY A 215 14.39 -19.64 0.70
N LEU A 216 13.85 -19.84 1.90
CA LEU A 216 14.30 -20.88 2.84
C LEU A 216 13.97 -22.30 2.34
N LEU A 217 12.85 -22.48 1.63
CA LEU A 217 12.50 -23.78 1.01
C LEU A 217 13.47 -24.18 -0.09
N MET A 218 13.93 -23.23 -0.92
CA MET A 218 14.91 -23.50 -1.97
C MET A 218 16.23 -24.06 -1.39
N VAL A 219 16.71 -23.49 -0.28
CA VAL A 219 17.90 -23.98 0.45
C VAL A 219 17.65 -25.36 1.06
N LEU A 220 16.44 -25.61 1.56
CA LEU A 220 16.04 -26.90 2.12
C LEU A 220 15.96 -27.99 1.02
N GLN A 221 15.41 -27.68 -0.15
CA GLN A 221 15.35 -28.62 -1.28
C GLN A 221 16.71 -28.92 -1.88
N TYR A 222 17.61 -27.95 -2.02
CA TYR A 222 19.00 -28.22 -2.37
C TYR A 222 19.65 -29.23 -1.40
N SER A 223 19.37 -29.09 -0.10
CA SER A 223 19.84 -30.00 0.94
C SER A 223 19.20 -31.40 0.86
N ILE A 224 17.93 -31.48 0.44
CA ILE A 224 17.21 -32.73 0.19
C ILE A 224 17.78 -33.47 -1.03
N PHE A 225 17.92 -32.80 -2.18
CA PHE A 225 18.48 -33.38 -3.39
C PHE A 225 19.89 -33.94 -3.15
N LYS A 226 20.74 -33.17 -2.45
CA LYS A 226 22.10 -33.58 -2.05
C LYS A 226 22.16 -34.70 -0.99
N MET A 227 21.03 -35.09 -0.39
CA MET A 227 20.94 -36.22 0.54
C MET A 227 20.28 -37.47 -0.10
N VAL A 228 19.52 -37.30 -1.18
CA VAL A 228 18.89 -38.40 -1.93
C VAL A 228 19.77 -38.88 -3.08
N LEU A 229 20.54 -37.98 -3.69
CA LEU A 229 21.49 -38.28 -4.74
C LEU A 229 22.91 -37.94 -4.26
N ASP A 230 23.73 -38.97 -4.05
CA ASP A 230 25.17 -38.80 -3.78
C ASP A 230 25.93 -38.18 -4.98
N ASP A 231 25.35 -38.27 -6.19
CA ASP A 231 25.77 -37.55 -7.39
C ASP A 231 24.56 -36.92 -8.10
N LEU A 232 24.58 -35.60 -8.31
CA LEU A 232 23.42 -34.86 -8.84
C LEU A 232 23.26 -35.11 -10.34
N THR A 233 22.31 -35.98 -10.70
CA THR A 233 21.93 -36.16 -12.10
C THR A 233 21.51 -34.85 -12.76
N HIS A 234 21.75 -34.71 -14.07
CA HIS A 234 21.40 -33.53 -14.86
C HIS A 234 19.93 -33.07 -14.67
N LYS A 235 19.01 -34.01 -14.44
CA LYS A 235 17.59 -33.73 -14.16
C LYS A 235 17.38 -32.99 -12.84
N GLY A 236 18.15 -33.30 -11.79
CA GLY A 236 18.10 -32.58 -10.51
C GLY A 236 18.59 -31.14 -10.64
N TYR A 237 19.70 -30.92 -11.36
CA TYR A 237 20.20 -29.56 -11.63
C TYR A 237 19.19 -28.70 -12.40
N ALA A 238 18.55 -29.25 -13.44
CA ALA A 238 17.53 -28.54 -14.21
C ALA A 238 16.33 -28.14 -13.34
N LEU A 239 15.93 -29.00 -12.40
CA LEU A 239 14.80 -28.75 -11.52
C LEU A 239 15.08 -27.69 -10.45
N ILE A 240 16.27 -27.73 -9.84
CA ILE A 240 16.74 -26.69 -8.92
C ILE A 240 16.78 -25.34 -9.67
N GLY A 241 17.30 -25.31 -10.90
CA GLY A 241 17.31 -24.12 -11.75
C GLY A 241 15.92 -23.54 -11.99
N PHE A 242 14.92 -24.38 -12.30
CA PHE A 242 13.53 -23.96 -12.49
C PHE A 242 12.92 -23.35 -11.22
N GLN A 243 13.23 -23.92 -10.04
CA GLN A 243 12.82 -23.37 -8.75
C GLN A 243 13.49 -22.00 -8.46
N VAL A 244 14.79 -21.85 -8.77
CA VAL A 244 15.50 -20.56 -8.62
C VAL A 244 14.83 -19.47 -9.48
N VAL A 245 14.46 -19.78 -10.72
CA VAL A 245 13.74 -18.85 -11.60
C VAL A 245 12.38 -18.45 -11.01
N GLY A 246 11.60 -19.41 -10.51
CA GLY A 246 10.32 -19.12 -9.83
C GLY A 246 10.48 -18.20 -8.61
N TYR A 247 11.51 -18.43 -7.80
CA TYR A 247 11.83 -17.58 -6.65
C TYR A 247 12.25 -16.16 -7.08
N ILE A 248 13.13 -16.02 -8.08
CA ILE A 248 13.55 -14.71 -8.60
C ILE A 248 12.33 -13.92 -9.14
N VAL A 249 11.44 -14.58 -9.89
CA VAL A 249 10.21 -13.95 -10.40
C VAL A 249 9.31 -13.49 -9.24
N ALA A 250 9.17 -14.28 -8.17
CA ALA A 250 8.41 -13.88 -6.99
C ALA A 250 9.02 -12.68 -6.25
N VAL A 251 10.35 -12.66 -6.05
CA VAL A 251 11.07 -11.55 -5.41
C VAL A 251 10.99 -10.26 -6.23
N VAL A 252 11.17 -10.35 -7.56
CA VAL A 252 11.07 -9.19 -8.47
C VAL A 252 9.64 -8.67 -8.52
N GLY A 253 8.64 -9.55 -8.63
CA GLY A 253 7.22 -9.17 -8.57
C GLY A 253 6.88 -8.42 -7.28
N PHE A 254 7.45 -8.85 -6.15
CA PHE A 254 7.24 -8.19 -4.87
C PHE A 254 7.94 -6.84 -4.76
N ALA A 255 9.22 -6.73 -5.13
CA ALA A 255 9.95 -5.46 -5.14
C ALA A 255 9.24 -4.40 -6.01
N LEU A 256 8.63 -4.84 -7.12
CA LEU A 256 7.78 -3.99 -7.96
C LEU A 256 6.41 -3.69 -7.31
N SER A 257 5.78 -4.64 -6.62
CA SER A 257 4.51 -4.40 -5.89
C SER A 257 4.63 -3.43 -4.68
N VAL A 258 5.84 -3.30 -4.12
CA VAL A 258 6.16 -2.35 -3.03
C VAL A 258 6.45 -0.95 -3.59
N SER A 259 6.98 -0.84 -4.81
CA SER A 259 7.39 0.43 -5.43
C SER A 259 6.36 1.00 -6.43
N ALA A 260 5.46 0.18 -6.97
CA ALA A 260 4.44 0.60 -7.93
C ALA A 260 3.08 0.87 -7.29
N CYS A 261 2.61 2.10 -7.47
CA CYS A 261 1.21 2.49 -7.32
C CYS A 261 0.56 2.45 -8.72
N PRO A 262 -0.50 1.66 -8.99
CA PRO A 262 -1.11 0.63 -8.15
C PRO A 262 -0.41 -0.74 -8.27
N SER A 263 -0.78 -1.66 -7.38
CA SER A 263 -0.19 -2.98 -7.11
C SER A 263 -0.40 -4.08 -8.15
N VAL A 264 -0.61 -3.72 -9.43
CA VAL A 264 -0.99 -4.64 -10.52
C VAL A 264 -0.02 -5.83 -10.70
N LEU A 265 1.22 -5.70 -10.21
CA LEU A 265 2.26 -6.72 -10.30
C LEU A 265 2.19 -7.82 -9.22
N LEU A 266 1.20 -7.85 -8.32
CA LEU A 266 1.02 -9.01 -7.43
C LEU A 266 0.79 -10.32 -8.21
N SER A 267 0.20 -10.23 -9.41
CA SER A 267 0.10 -11.34 -10.37
C SER A 267 1.45 -11.96 -10.75
N VAL A 268 2.55 -11.19 -10.70
CA VAL A 268 3.92 -11.69 -10.95
C VAL A 268 4.42 -12.52 -9.76
N VAL A 269 4.06 -12.15 -8.53
CA VAL A 269 4.34 -12.95 -7.32
C VAL A 269 3.61 -14.29 -7.39
N ILE A 270 2.33 -14.28 -7.78
CA ILE A 270 1.53 -15.49 -8.01
C ILE A 270 2.17 -16.38 -9.10
N ALA A 271 2.62 -15.81 -10.22
CA ALA A 271 3.30 -16.56 -11.27
C ALA A 271 4.59 -17.25 -10.77
N GLY A 272 5.42 -16.54 -10.00
CA GLY A 272 6.62 -17.11 -9.38
C GLY A 272 6.31 -18.26 -8.40
N LEU A 273 5.26 -18.10 -7.58
CA LEU A 273 4.78 -19.14 -6.66
C LEU A 273 4.27 -20.38 -7.42
N VAL A 274 3.53 -20.20 -8.52
CA VAL A 274 3.07 -21.32 -9.38
C VAL A 274 4.26 -22.06 -10.02
N VAL A 275 5.29 -21.35 -10.48
CA VAL A 275 6.52 -21.98 -11.03
C VAL A 275 7.22 -22.83 -9.97
N MET A 276 7.34 -22.34 -8.73
CA MET A 276 7.90 -23.13 -7.62
C MET A 276 7.02 -24.35 -7.28
N ALA A 277 5.70 -24.19 -7.19
CA ALA A 277 4.78 -25.31 -6.93
C ALA A 277 4.87 -26.42 -7.99
N VAL A 278 5.08 -26.07 -9.27
CA VAL A 278 5.32 -27.03 -10.35
C VAL A 278 6.69 -27.71 -10.24
N ALA A 279 7.74 -26.96 -9.87
CA ALA A 279 9.06 -27.53 -9.59
C ALA A 279 8.99 -28.59 -8.47
N ASP A 280 8.30 -28.27 -7.38
CA ASP A 280 8.15 -29.10 -6.18
C ASP A 280 7.34 -30.38 -6.44
N LEU A 281 6.33 -30.29 -7.32
CA LEU A 281 5.52 -31.43 -7.76
C LEU A 281 6.36 -32.40 -8.62
N LEU A 282 7.14 -31.86 -9.56
CA LEU A 282 8.07 -32.64 -10.38
C LEU A 282 9.20 -33.24 -9.53
N ALA A 283 9.63 -32.56 -8.47
CA ALA A 283 10.64 -33.04 -7.53
C ALA A 283 10.13 -34.27 -6.76
N LEU A 284 8.90 -34.18 -6.24
CA LEU A 284 8.21 -35.29 -5.58
C LEU A 284 8.05 -36.49 -6.53
N ALA A 285 7.59 -36.26 -7.76
CA ALA A 285 7.45 -37.31 -8.77
C ALA A 285 8.79 -37.97 -9.15
N TYR A 286 9.88 -37.19 -9.23
CA TYR A 286 11.22 -37.71 -9.51
C TYR A 286 11.77 -38.56 -8.35
N VAL A 287 11.71 -38.05 -7.11
CA VAL A 287 12.14 -38.78 -5.91
C VAL A 287 11.33 -40.08 -5.74
N TYR A 288 10.01 -40.03 -5.93
CA TYR A 288 9.16 -41.23 -5.90
C TYR A 288 9.57 -42.26 -6.97
N SER A 289 9.78 -41.83 -8.21
CA SER A 289 10.17 -42.70 -9.33
C SER A 289 11.54 -43.35 -9.13
N CYS A 290 12.55 -42.59 -8.69
CA CYS A 290 13.86 -43.12 -8.33
C CYS A 290 13.79 -44.11 -7.16
N SER A 291 12.90 -43.88 -6.18
CA SER A 291 12.68 -44.85 -5.10
C SER A 291 12.14 -46.18 -5.62
N ARG A 292 11.18 -46.15 -6.58
CA ARG A 292 10.54 -47.35 -7.13
C ARG A 292 11.52 -48.21 -7.93
N MET A 293 12.47 -47.60 -8.65
CA MET A 293 13.51 -48.33 -9.37
C MET A 293 14.45 -49.09 -8.42
N LYS A 294 14.72 -48.54 -7.23
CA LYS A 294 15.60 -49.16 -6.24
C LYS A 294 14.98 -50.41 -5.61
N ASP A 295 13.66 -50.42 -5.40
CA ASP A 295 12.91 -51.60 -4.90
C ASP A 295 13.00 -52.82 -5.85
N HIS A 296 13.32 -52.62 -7.14
CA HIS A 296 13.35 -53.69 -8.16
C HIS A 296 14.75 -54.28 -8.39
N GLN A 297 15.78 -53.78 -7.72
CA GLN A 297 17.10 -54.41 -7.72
C GLN A 297 17.16 -55.47 -6.62
N THR A 298 16.83 -56.71 -6.98
CA THR A 298 17.05 -57.88 -6.13
C THR A 298 18.53 -58.01 -5.74
N PRO A 299 18.84 -58.52 -4.53
CA PRO A 299 20.21 -58.70 -4.10
C PRO A 299 20.92 -59.71 -5.01
N ARG A 300 22.09 -59.32 -5.54
CA ARG A 300 23.04 -60.28 -6.08
C ARG A 300 23.80 -60.90 -4.92
N TYR A 301 23.69 -62.22 -4.80
CA TYR A 301 24.65 -63.06 -4.08
C TYR A 301 26.05 -62.95 -4.71
#